data_AF-A0A2N6D4G7-F1
#
_entry.id   AF-A0A2N6D4G7-F1
#
_cell.length_a   1.000
_cell.length_b   1.000
_cell.length_c   1.000
_cell.angle_alpha   90.00
_cell.angle_beta   90.00
_cell.angle_gamma   90.00
#
_symmetry.space_group_name_H-M   'P 1'
#
loop_
_entity.id
_entity.type
_entity.pdbx_description
1 polymer ?
#
loop_
_entity_poly.entity_id
_entity_poly.type
_entity_poly.pdbx_seq_one_letter_code
_entity_poly.pdbx_strand_id
1 'polypeptide(L)'
;MGCNYPGNIRELENCIERAAFTAVNGNIKPKDISCQRGEMCLSNLMEKSMSTEQSKQHISPQPIDSFDDDSTEYFSEDLDERERVVQALEKAGWVQAKAARMLNMTVRQMNYRIKKFDITVKKI
;
A
#
# COMPACT_ATOMS: atom_id res chain seq x y z
N MET A 1 10.18 -32.43 -0.32
CA MET A 1 9.48 -31.59 0.68
C MET A 1 9.11 -30.28 0.01
N GLY A 2 7.82 -30.03 -0.24
CA GLY A 2 7.33 -28.75 -0.73
C GLY A 2 6.83 -27.91 0.44
N CYS A 3 7.06 -26.60 0.43
CA CYS A 3 6.35 -25.70 1.34
C CYS A 3 5.04 -25.29 0.67
N ASN A 4 3.93 -25.33 1.40
CA ASN A 4 2.64 -24.87 0.91
C ASN A 4 2.54 -23.36 1.17
N TYR A 5 2.84 -22.55 0.16
CA TYR A 5 2.83 -21.08 0.28
C TYR A 5 1.40 -20.55 0.08
N PRO A 6 0.79 -19.91 1.09
CA PRO A 6 -0.63 -19.51 1.03
C PRO A 6 -0.85 -18.07 0.53
N GLY A 7 0.21 -17.32 0.27
CA GLY A 7 0.13 -15.92 -0.15
C GLY A 7 -0.08 -15.73 -1.65
N ASN A 8 -0.40 -14.51 -2.08
CA ASN A 8 -0.52 -14.18 -3.51
C ASN A 8 0.85 -13.95 -4.20
N ILE A 9 0.85 -13.74 -5.52
CA ILE A 9 2.07 -13.59 -6.33
C ILE A 9 2.96 -12.43 -5.85
N ARG A 10 2.39 -11.30 -5.43
CA ARG A 10 3.17 -10.15 -4.92
C ARG A 10 3.86 -10.48 -3.61
N GLU A 11 3.21 -11.27 -2.79
CA GLU A 11 3.79 -11.69 -1.51
C GLU A 11 4.90 -12.71 -1.74
N LEU A 12 4.74 -13.59 -2.74
CA LEU A 12 5.78 -14.53 -3.13
C LEU A 12 7.04 -13.77 -3.60
N GLU A 13 6.88 -12.73 -4.41
CA GLU A 13 7.95 -11.83 -4.86
C GLU A 13 8.70 -11.23 -3.66
N ASN A 14 7.98 -10.56 -2.75
CA ASN A 14 8.57 -10.00 -1.53
C ASN A 14 9.27 -11.06 -0.66
N CYS A 15 8.72 -12.27 -0.60
CA CYS A 15 9.30 -13.37 0.17
C CYS A 15 10.65 -13.81 -0.41
N ILE A 16 10.74 -13.93 -1.75
CA ILE A 16 11.95 -14.30 -2.47
C ILE A 16 13.00 -13.18 -2.39
N GLU A 17 12.60 -11.92 -2.56
CA GLU A 17 13.51 -10.78 -2.42
C GLU A 17 14.18 -10.76 -1.04
N ARG A 18 13.39 -10.89 0.02
CA ARG A 18 13.92 -10.93 1.39
C ARG A 18 14.85 -12.12 1.62
N ALA A 19 14.53 -13.28 1.07
CA ALA A 19 15.38 -14.45 1.16
C ALA A 19 16.72 -14.22 0.46
N ALA A 20 16.71 -13.56 -0.70
CA ALA A 20 17.94 -13.15 -1.40
C ALA A 20 18.78 -12.18 -0.57
N PHE A 21 18.17 -11.18 0.07
CA PHE A 21 18.87 -10.25 0.95
C PHE A 21 19.48 -10.91 2.19
N THR A 22 18.80 -11.92 2.74
CA THR A 22 19.23 -12.60 3.98
C THR A 22 20.21 -13.75 3.70
N ALA A 23 20.31 -14.19 2.44
CA ALA A 23 21.14 -15.32 2.04
C ALA A 23 22.62 -15.03 2.25
N VAL A 24 23.24 -15.81 3.13
CA VAL A 24 24.68 -15.72 3.35
C VAL A 24 25.39 -16.52 2.26
N ASN A 25 26.41 -15.90 1.64
CA ASN A 25 27.22 -16.47 0.54
C ASN A 25 26.49 -16.60 -0.81
N GLY A 26 25.47 -15.75 -1.06
CA GLY A 26 24.81 -15.65 -2.38
C GLY A 26 23.97 -16.85 -2.79
N ASN A 27 23.80 -17.84 -1.90
CA ASN A 27 23.00 -19.02 -2.14
C ASN A 27 21.83 -19.06 -1.15
N ILE A 28 20.61 -18.96 -1.68
CA ILE A 28 19.38 -19.07 -0.90
C ILE A 28 19.21 -20.52 -0.46
N LYS A 29 19.18 -20.75 0.86
CA LYS A 29 18.95 -22.05 1.48
C LYS A 29 17.49 -22.16 1.96
N PRO A 30 16.97 -23.38 2.18
CA PRO A 30 15.60 -23.55 2.68
C PRO A 30 15.30 -22.75 3.95
N LYS A 31 16.26 -22.61 4.87
CA LYS A 31 16.13 -21.80 6.09
C LYS A 31 15.92 -20.30 5.86
N ASP A 32 16.29 -19.79 4.68
CA ASP A 32 16.17 -18.39 4.30
C ASP A 32 14.74 -18.08 3.80
N ILE A 33 13.95 -19.12 3.50
CA ILE A 33 12.56 -19.01 3.08
C ILE A 33 11.64 -19.22 4.29
N SER A 34 10.82 -18.23 4.61
CA SER A 34 9.95 -18.25 5.80
C SER A 34 9.02 -19.48 5.86
N CYS A 35 8.43 -19.89 4.73
CA CYS A 35 7.50 -21.03 4.68
C CYS A 35 8.14 -22.37 5.10
N GLN A 36 9.47 -22.51 5.03
CA GLN A 36 10.20 -23.71 5.45
C GLN A 36 10.45 -23.72 6.97
N ARG A 37 10.41 -22.56 7.62
CA ARG A 37 10.56 -22.42 9.08
C ARG A 37 9.25 -22.61 9.84
N GLY A 38 8.14 -22.90 9.14
CA GLY A 38 6.80 -22.83 9.72
C GLY A 38 6.36 -21.39 10.02
N GLU A 39 7.16 -20.41 9.60
CA GLU A 39 6.86 -19.00 9.73
C GLU A 39 6.15 -18.53 8.47
N MET A 40 5.07 -17.80 8.66
CA MET A 40 4.39 -17.18 7.54
C MET A 40 5.31 -16.09 6.99
N CYS A 41 5.61 -16.11 5.68
CA CYS A 41 6.09 -14.89 5.04
C CYS A 41 5.02 -13.83 5.34
N LEU A 42 5.45 -12.63 5.76
CA LEU A 42 4.75 -11.66 6.62
C LEU A 42 3.27 -11.30 6.28
N SER A 43 2.71 -11.81 5.19
CA SER A 43 1.32 -11.71 4.77
C SER A 43 0.30 -12.17 5.83
N ASN A 44 0.49 -13.34 6.45
CA ASN A 44 -0.57 -13.91 7.29
C ASN A 44 -0.59 -13.41 8.73
N LEU A 45 0.43 -12.66 9.19
CA LEU A 45 0.36 -12.00 10.50
C LEU A 45 -0.66 -10.85 10.48
N MET A 46 -0.94 -10.29 9.30
CA MET A 46 -1.96 -9.26 9.12
C MET A 46 -3.37 -9.84 8.92
N GLU A 47 -3.55 -11.03 8.33
CA GLU A 47 -4.88 -11.62 8.15
C GLU A 47 -5.47 -12.23 9.44
N LYS A 48 -4.65 -12.93 10.24
CA LYS A 48 -5.13 -13.57 11.47
C LYS A 48 -5.42 -12.56 12.61
N SER A 49 -4.91 -11.33 12.47
CA SER A 49 -5.22 -10.22 13.38
C SER A 49 -6.48 -9.42 12.99
N MET A 50 -7.15 -9.77 11.87
CA MET A 50 -8.40 -9.11 11.44
C MET A 50 -9.68 -9.93 11.66
N SER A 51 -9.61 -11.09 12.34
CA SER A 51 -10.79 -11.91 12.67
C SER A 51 -11.25 -11.83 14.13
N THR A 52 -10.79 -10.82 14.88
CA THR A 52 -11.36 -10.51 16.20
C THR A 52 -12.15 -9.22 16.11
N GLU A 53 -13.42 -9.28 16.47
CA GLU A 53 -14.40 -8.20 16.35
C GLU A 53 -13.96 -6.89 17.01
N GLN A 54 -14.25 -5.80 16.29
CA GLN A 54 -14.43 -4.42 16.75
C GLN A 54 -13.60 -3.93 17.96
N SER A 55 -12.53 -3.20 17.68
CA SER A 55 -12.18 -2.01 18.46
C SER A 55 -11.62 -0.92 17.54
N LYS A 56 -12.29 0.24 17.54
CA LYS A 56 -11.80 1.47 16.93
C LYS A 56 -10.52 1.87 17.68
N GLN A 57 -9.35 1.52 17.16
CA GLN A 57 -8.10 2.15 17.60
C GLN A 57 -7.29 2.67 16.41
N HIS A 58 -7.16 3.98 16.46
CA HIS A 58 -6.41 4.89 15.62
C HIS A 58 -4.91 4.61 15.78
N ILE A 59 -4.31 3.91 14.80
CA ILE A 59 -2.86 3.75 14.70
C ILE A 59 -2.37 4.73 13.63
N SER A 60 -1.85 5.85 14.10
CA SER A 60 -1.12 6.83 13.30
C SER A 60 0.20 6.19 12.81
N PRO A 61 0.50 6.18 11.49
CA PRO A 61 1.80 5.75 11.02
C PRO A 61 2.83 6.86 11.29
N GLN A 62 3.77 6.56 12.18
CA GLN A 62 5.04 7.30 12.33
C GLN A 62 5.91 7.13 11.07
N PRO A 63 6.78 8.12 10.78
CA PRO A 63 7.34 8.37 9.46
C PRO A 63 8.44 7.37 9.09
N ILE A 64 8.43 6.89 7.85
CA ILE A 64 9.56 6.18 7.25
C ILE A 64 10.31 7.21 6.41
N ASP A 65 11.60 7.31 6.69
CA ASP A 65 12.55 8.29 6.16
C ASP A 65 12.42 8.57 4.67
N SER A 66 12.49 9.87 4.40
CA SER A 66 12.78 10.55 3.15
C SER A 66 13.98 9.96 2.40
N PHE A 67 13.77 9.64 1.13
CA PHE A 67 14.68 10.05 0.07
C PHE A 67 13.92 11.04 -0.83
N ASP A 68 14.28 12.30 -0.62
CA ASP A 68 14.26 13.47 -1.51
C ASP A 68 13.28 13.49 -2.68
N ASP A 69 12.18 14.24 -2.54
CA ASP A 69 11.95 15.42 -3.39
C ASP A 69 10.87 16.31 -2.77
N ASP A 70 11.33 17.50 -2.38
CA ASP A 70 10.68 18.78 -2.18
C ASP A 70 9.15 18.90 -2.35
N SER A 71 8.54 19.71 -1.47
CA SER A 71 7.15 20.23 -1.47
C SER A 71 6.04 19.46 -0.71
N THR A 72 6.19 19.32 0.61
CA THR A 72 5.02 19.30 1.52
C THR A 72 4.89 20.63 2.23
N GLU A 73 4.34 21.63 1.54
CA GLU A 73 3.64 22.72 2.22
C GLU A 73 2.43 22.14 2.95
N TYR A 74 2.38 22.40 4.26
CA TYR A 74 1.23 22.19 5.13
C TYR A 74 0.04 22.97 4.55
N PHE A 75 -0.82 22.32 3.77
CA PHE A 75 -2.05 22.95 3.32
C PHE A 75 -3.08 22.93 4.46
N SER A 76 -3.26 24.13 4.98
CA SER A 76 -4.27 24.61 5.91
C SER A 76 -5.70 24.19 5.56
N GLU A 77 -6.47 24.05 6.64
CA GLU A 77 -7.88 23.71 6.73
C GLU A 77 -8.82 24.56 5.84
N ASP A 78 -9.84 23.89 5.32
CA ASP A 78 -11.18 24.44 5.00
C ASP A 78 -11.43 25.27 3.73
N LEU A 79 -10.77 24.92 2.61
CA LEU A 79 -11.42 24.92 1.29
C LEU A 79 -11.06 23.65 0.50
N ASP A 80 -12.09 23.07 -0.13
CA ASP A 80 -12.34 21.64 -0.25
C ASP A 80 -11.27 20.80 -0.98
N GLU A 81 -10.42 20.08 -0.22
CA GLU A 81 -9.58 19.00 -0.75
C GLU A 81 -10.42 18.02 -1.59
N ARG A 82 -11.66 17.77 -1.15
CA ARG A 82 -12.66 17.00 -1.87
C ARG A 82 -12.96 17.58 -3.25
N GLU A 83 -13.23 18.89 -3.34
CA GLU A 83 -13.59 19.54 -4.59
C GLU A 83 -12.41 19.53 -5.58
N ARG A 84 -11.18 19.75 -5.09
CA ARG A 84 -9.96 19.63 -5.91
C ARG A 84 -9.83 18.24 -6.53
N VAL A 85 -10.13 17.19 -5.77
CA VAL A 85 -10.12 15.79 -6.25
C VAL A 85 -11.22 15.56 -7.28
N VAL A 86 -12.44 16.06 -7.05
CA VAL A 86 -13.55 15.94 -7.99
C VAL A 86 -13.25 16.66 -9.31
N GLN A 87 -12.79 17.91 -9.27
CA GLN A 87 -12.44 18.66 -10.47
C GLN A 87 -11.33 17.98 -11.29
N ALA A 88 -10.33 17.39 -10.62
CA ALA A 88 -9.29 16.62 -11.31
C ALA A 88 -9.85 15.36 -11.97
N LEU A 89 -10.77 14.66 -11.31
CA LEU A 89 -11.45 13.49 -11.87
C LEU A 89 -12.29 13.87 -13.09
N GLU A 90 -13.04 14.96 -13.05
CA GLU A 90 -13.85 15.43 -14.18
C GLU A 90 -12.97 15.79 -15.39
N LYS A 91 -11.91 16.59 -15.18
CA LYS A 91 -10.96 16.94 -16.25
C LYS A 91 -10.22 15.72 -16.81
N ALA A 92 -10.04 14.68 -16.00
CA ALA A 92 -9.42 13.44 -16.41
C ALA A 92 -10.38 12.47 -17.14
N GLY A 93 -11.68 12.80 -17.26
CA GLY A 93 -12.69 11.88 -17.76
C GLY A 93 -12.86 10.67 -16.84
N TRP A 94 -12.76 10.90 -15.53
CA TRP A 94 -12.82 9.90 -14.45
C TRP A 94 -11.69 8.85 -14.46
N VAL A 95 -10.62 9.07 -15.24
CA VAL A 95 -9.42 8.24 -15.22
C VAL A 95 -8.54 8.62 -14.01
N GLN A 96 -8.63 7.82 -12.95
CA GLN A 96 -7.92 8.06 -11.67
C GLN A 96 -6.40 8.29 -11.84
N ALA A 97 -5.73 7.49 -12.66
CA ALA A 97 -4.29 7.63 -12.90
C ALA A 97 -3.93 8.94 -13.62
N LYS A 98 -4.84 9.49 -14.43
CA LYS A 98 -4.66 10.80 -15.07
C LYS A 98 -4.95 11.92 -14.07
N ALA A 99 -6.02 11.82 -13.27
CA ALA A 99 -6.32 12.79 -12.22
C ALA A 99 -5.21 12.85 -11.15
N ALA A 100 -4.63 11.71 -10.77
CA ALA A 100 -3.55 11.63 -9.80
C ALA A 100 -2.31 12.38 -10.28
N ARG A 101 -1.92 12.18 -11.56
CA ARG A 101 -0.84 12.94 -12.21
C ARG A 101 -1.12 14.45 -12.25
N MET A 102 -2.39 14.86 -12.47
CA MET A 102 -2.76 16.27 -12.48
C MET A 102 -2.63 16.95 -11.11
N LEU A 103 -2.81 16.21 -10.03
CA LEU A 103 -2.68 16.71 -8.65
C LEU A 103 -1.32 16.38 -8.03
N ASN A 104 -0.33 15.99 -8.83
CA ASN A 104 1.00 15.57 -8.41
C ASN A 104 0.99 14.57 -7.23
N MET A 105 0.09 13.58 -7.28
CA MET A 105 -0.03 12.54 -6.27
C MET A 105 -0.01 11.15 -6.90
N THR A 106 0.30 10.13 -6.10
CA THR A 106 0.25 8.74 -6.54
C THR A 106 -1.20 8.27 -6.76
N VAL A 107 -1.39 7.25 -7.61
CA VAL A 107 -2.71 6.62 -7.81
C VAL A 107 -3.27 6.09 -6.48
N ARG A 108 -2.40 5.63 -5.57
CA ARG A 108 -2.78 5.17 -4.23
C ARG A 108 -3.38 6.29 -3.37
N GLN A 109 -2.73 7.46 -3.36
CA GLN A 109 -3.21 8.65 -2.65
C GLN A 109 -4.53 9.17 -3.23
N MET A 110 -4.69 9.13 -4.55
CA MET A 110 -5.96 9.43 -5.22
C MET A 110 -7.07 8.46 -4.77
N ASN A 111 -6.81 7.16 -4.78
CA ASN A 111 -7.77 6.14 -4.34
C ASN A 111 -8.17 6.30 -2.88
N TYR A 112 -7.22 6.66 -2.02
CA TYR A 112 -7.49 6.95 -0.63
C TYR A 112 -8.44 8.15 -0.48
N ARG A 113 -8.19 9.25 -1.21
CA ARG A 113 -9.06 10.44 -1.20
C ARG A 113 -10.47 10.15 -1.72
N ILE A 114 -10.58 9.36 -2.79
CA ILE A 114 -11.88 8.92 -3.31
C ILE A 114 -12.69 8.18 -2.24
N LYS A 115 -12.05 7.27 -1.51
CA LYS A 115 -12.68 6.53 -0.39
C LYS A 115 -12.99 7.44 0.81
N LYS A 116 -12.05 8.32 1.16
CA LYS A 116 -12.18 9.23 2.31
C LYS A 116 -13.32 10.24 2.13
N PHE A 117 -13.51 10.73 0.91
CA PHE A 117 -14.50 11.77 0.59
C PHE A 117 -15.79 11.24 -0.06
N ASP A 118 -15.94 9.92 -0.11
CA ASP A 118 -17.08 9.21 -0.69
C ASP A 118 -17.45 9.74 -2.10
N ILE A 119 -16.44 9.78 -2.99
CA ILE A 119 -16.61 10.30 -4.36
C ILE A 119 -17.10 9.18 -5.28
N THR A 120 -18.30 9.33 -5.83
CA THR A 120 -18.86 8.39 -6.81
C THR A 120 -18.15 8.49 -8.14
N VAL A 121 -17.31 7.50 -8.44
CA VAL A 121 -16.57 7.44 -9.71
C VAL A 121 -17.51 7.03 -10.83
N LYS A 122 -17.75 7.91 -11.82
CA LYS A 122 -18.53 7.55 -13.02
C LYS A 122 -17.65 6.77 -13.98
N LYS A 123 -18.06 5.55 -14.33
CA LYS A 123 -17.38 4.76 -15.35
C LYS A 123 -17.98 5.15 -16.70
N ILE A 124 -17.17 5.80 -17.54
CA ILE A 124 -17.49 6.11 -18.94
C ILE A 124 -16.91 4.99 -19.82
#